data_AF-A0AAE0U993-F1
#
_entry.id   AF-A0AAE0U993-F1
#
_cell.length_a   1.000
_cell.length_b   1.000
_cell.length_c   1.000
_cell.angle_alpha   90.00
_cell.angle_beta   90.00
_cell.angle_gamma   90.00
#
_symmetry.space_group_name_H-M   'P 1'
#
loop_
_entity.id
_entity.type
_entity.pdbx_description
1 polymer ?
#
loop_
_entity_poly.entity_id
_entity_poly.type
_entity_poly.pdbx_seq_one_letter_code
_entity_poly.pdbx_strand_id
1 'polypeptide(L)'
;MAISHVWSHGQGGRPEANVRRLGLRSDYSGGFNSCLHARYRVVAKKLGCDAYWMDTPCIPGDHQLRRDAIANINTVFSESLLTLICDQDIMTIDVSNLTIEVQESILATLMVCDWNMRAWTLLEAMRSRKNIQLLCKNDQTVSLMEILRNVCLRGDISIAIHYLTAQHLLPTFHPTNSVTFGSDLVYIRRISREAAESDPEELMGMVSAQEAAFLLRYRHASREGDEVIIRDLLCAEAICYTSGCCAGNQRLEGSRPGSCSRRSFFFFTQT
;
A
#
# COMPACT_ATOMS: atom_id res chain seq x y z
N MET A 1 0.75 -9.58 5.45
CA MET A 1 1.42 -8.66 4.51
C MET A 1 0.44 -8.23 3.44
N ALA A 2 0.38 -6.95 3.09
CA ALA A 2 -0.29 -6.52 1.85
C ALA A 2 0.76 -6.31 0.76
N ILE A 3 0.42 -6.64 -0.48
CA ILE A 3 1.30 -6.41 -1.63
C ILE A 3 0.67 -5.31 -2.48
N SER A 4 1.44 -4.25 -2.68
CA SER A 4 1.11 -3.11 -3.51
C SER A 4 1.95 -3.20 -4.78
N HIS A 5 1.31 -3.42 -5.93
CA HIS A 5 2.03 -3.82 -7.14
C HIS A 5 1.53 -3.13 -8.40
N VAL A 6 2.36 -3.17 -9.43
CA VAL A 6 2.01 -2.74 -10.77
C VAL A 6 1.58 -3.94 -11.61
N TRP A 7 0.28 -4.00 -11.94
CA TRP A 7 -0.28 -5.10 -12.74
C TRP A 7 0.41 -5.32 -14.09
N SER A 8 0.73 -4.22 -14.82
CA SER A 8 1.39 -4.27 -16.13
C SER A 8 2.82 -4.83 -16.11
N HIS A 9 3.45 -4.95 -14.93
CA HIS A 9 4.77 -5.58 -14.78
C HIS A 9 4.68 -7.10 -14.60
N GLY A 10 3.51 -7.70 -14.82
CA GLY A 10 3.31 -9.15 -14.76
C GLY A 10 3.29 -9.73 -13.35
N GLN A 11 3.12 -8.89 -12.33
CA GLN A 11 3.08 -9.30 -10.92
C GLN A 11 1.66 -9.67 -10.45
N GLY A 12 0.74 -10.05 -11.36
CA GLY A 12 -0.65 -10.35 -11.02
C GLY A 12 -1.29 -11.40 -11.94
N GLY A 13 -2.48 -11.86 -11.57
CA GLY A 13 -3.31 -12.76 -12.37
C GLY A 13 -4.71 -12.87 -11.78
N ARG A 14 -5.74 -12.84 -12.63
CA ARG A 14 -7.14 -12.95 -12.21
C ARG A 14 -7.61 -14.41 -12.30
N PRO A 15 -8.04 -15.03 -11.19
CA PRO A 15 -8.58 -16.39 -11.20
C PRO A 15 -9.77 -16.58 -12.16
N GLU A 16 -10.55 -15.54 -12.39
CA GLU A 16 -11.74 -15.59 -13.25
C GLU A 16 -11.46 -15.29 -14.73
N ALA A 17 -10.23 -14.91 -15.10
CA ALA A 17 -9.92 -14.52 -16.47
C ALA A 17 -9.90 -15.74 -17.41
N ASN A 18 -10.92 -15.89 -18.25
CA ASN A 18 -10.97 -16.96 -19.26
C ASN A 18 -9.78 -16.86 -20.22
N VAL A 19 -8.86 -17.83 -20.18
CA VAL A 19 -7.71 -17.87 -21.07
C VAL A 19 -8.12 -18.50 -22.40
N ARG A 20 -8.35 -17.67 -23.43
CA ARG A 20 -8.46 -18.15 -24.81
C ARG A 20 -7.08 -18.46 -25.36
N ARG A 21 -6.57 -19.68 -25.17
CA ARG A 21 -5.43 -20.16 -25.97
C ARG A 21 -5.90 -20.46 -27.39
N LEU A 22 -5.27 -19.81 -28.37
CA LEU A 22 -5.23 -20.15 -29.80
C LEU A 22 -6.05 -21.40 -30.18
N GLY A 23 -7.33 -21.21 -30.49
CA GLY A 23 -8.18 -22.21 -31.14
C GLY A 23 -8.76 -23.33 -30.28
N LEU A 24 -8.43 -23.49 -28.99
CA LEU A 24 -9.10 -24.46 -28.12
C LEU A 24 -10.17 -23.76 -27.26
N ARG A 25 -11.44 -24.12 -27.49
CA ARG A 25 -12.53 -23.88 -26.52
C ARG A 25 -12.31 -24.80 -25.32
N SER A 26 -11.53 -24.35 -24.36
CA SER A 26 -11.50 -24.97 -23.03
C SER A 26 -11.99 -23.97 -22.00
N ASP A 27 -12.97 -24.37 -21.19
CA ASP A 27 -13.48 -23.68 -19.99
C ASP A 27 -12.43 -23.61 -18.86
N TYR A 28 -11.16 -23.34 -19.18
CA TYR A 28 -10.18 -23.05 -18.15
C TYR A 28 -10.43 -21.63 -17.65
N SER A 29 -10.98 -21.53 -16.44
CA SER A 29 -10.89 -20.34 -15.61
C SER A 29 -9.42 -19.93 -15.51
N GLY A 30 -9.16 -18.64 -15.42
CA GLY A 30 -7.83 -18.12 -15.15
C GLY A 30 -7.23 -18.68 -13.85
N GLY A 31 -6.03 -18.23 -13.52
CA GLY A 31 -5.35 -18.64 -12.31
C GLY A 31 -4.30 -17.62 -11.90
N PHE A 32 -3.92 -17.67 -10.63
CA PHE A 32 -2.74 -16.95 -10.16
C PHE A 32 -1.49 -17.79 -10.46
N ASN A 33 -0.42 -17.13 -10.90
CA ASN A 33 0.81 -17.81 -11.29
C ASN A 33 1.43 -18.53 -10.07
N SER A 34 1.64 -19.84 -10.17
CA SER A 34 2.16 -20.65 -9.06
C SER A 34 3.59 -20.30 -8.66
N CYS A 35 4.44 -19.92 -9.61
CA CYS A 35 5.80 -19.45 -9.32
C CYS A 35 5.75 -18.11 -8.56
N LEU A 36 4.85 -17.22 -8.96
CA LEU A 36 4.64 -15.94 -8.28
C LEU A 36 4.09 -16.13 -6.87
N HIS A 37 3.16 -17.07 -6.68
CA HIS A 37 2.68 -17.47 -5.35
C HIS A 37 3.81 -18.01 -4.48
N ALA A 38 4.62 -18.94 -5.00
CA ALA A 38 5.75 -19.50 -4.28
C ALA A 38 6.76 -18.41 -3.87
N ARG A 39 7.05 -17.46 -4.78
CA ARG A 39 7.92 -16.31 -4.52
C ARG A 39 7.38 -15.45 -3.38
N TYR A 40 6.13 -15.00 -3.45
CA TYR A 40 5.56 -14.14 -2.41
C TYR A 40 5.34 -14.85 -1.08
N ARG A 41 5.07 -16.16 -1.07
CA ARG A 41 5.06 -16.97 0.15
C ARG A 41 6.41 -16.93 0.86
N VAL A 42 7.51 -17.09 0.12
CA VAL A 42 8.86 -17.04 0.68
C VAL A 42 9.17 -15.64 1.22
N VAL A 43 8.85 -14.58 0.48
CA VAL A 43 9.07 -13.20 0.92
C VAL A 43 8.23 -12.87 2.17
N ALA A 44 6.95 -13.23 2.19
CA ALA A 44 6.07 -13.03 3.34
C ALA A 44 6.65 -13.69 4.60
N LYS A 45 7.12 -14.94 4.47
CA LYS A 45 7.73 -15.68 5.58
C LYS A 45 9.01 -15.02 6.09
N LYS A 46 9.89 -14.55 5.19
CA LYS A 46 11.11 -13.82 5.57
C LYS A 46 10.80 -12.55 6.37
N LEU A 47 9.67 -11.91 6.07
CA LEU A 47 9.18 -10.72 6.76
C LEU A 47 8.24 -11.02 7.94
N GLY A 48 8.19 -12.27 8.42
CA GLY A 48 7.40 -12.65 9.60
C GLY A 48 5.89 -12.64 9.40
N CYS A 49 5.40 -12.76 8.16
CA CYS A 49 3.97 -12.83 7.86
C CYS A 49 3.51 -14.25 7.55
N ASP A 50 2.36 -14.63 8.11
CA ASP A 50 1.75 -15.94 7.85
C ASP A 50 0.87 -16.01 6.60
N ALA A 51 0.51 -14.85 6.08
CA ALA A 51 -0.30 -14.74 4.88
C ALA A 51 -0.02 -13.42 4.15
N TYR A 52 -0.39 -13.39 2.88
CA TYR A 52 -0.34 -12.16 2.10
C TYR A 52 -1.65 -11.89 1.34
N TRP A 53 -1.91 -10.62 1.08
CA TRP A 53 -3.01 -10.14 0.26
C TRP A 53 -2.48 -9.40 -0.96
N MET A 54 -3.17 -9.54 -2.09
CA MET A 54 -2.92 -8.80 -3.31
C MET A 54 -4.26 -8.53 -3.99
N ASP A 55 -4.47 -7.31 -4.46
CA ASP A 55 -5.71 -6.83 -5.07
C ASP A 55 -6.10 -7.64 -6.32
N THR A 56 -5.16 -7.92 -7.22
CA THR A 56 -5.49 -8.56 -8.51
C THR A 56 -6.17 -9.94 -8.37
N PRO A 57 -5.68 -10.86 -7.52
CA PRO A 57 -6.40 -12.11 -7.27
C PRO A 57 -7.54 -12.02 -6.24
N CYS A 58 -7.56 -11.00 -5.38
CA CYS A 58 -8.55 -10.90 -4.28
C CYS A 58 -9.72 -9.95 -4.56
N ILE A 59 -9.65 -9.12 -5.60
CA ILE A 59 -10.74 -8.23 -6.03
C ILE A 59 -11.36 -8.81 -7.31
N PRO A 60 -12.55 -9.43 -7.21
CA PRO A 60 -13.17 -10.10 -8.35
C PRO A 60 -13.65 -9.10 -9.41
N GLY A 61 -13.80 -9.59 -10.64
CA GLY A 61 -14.39 -8.83 -11.74
C GLY A 61 -15.88 -8.51 -11.58
N ASP A 62 -16.64 -9.34 -10.83
CA ASP A 62 -18.07 -9.12 -10.57
C ASP A 62 -18.31 -7.78 -9.86
N HIS A 63 -19.31 -7.02 -10.30
CA HIS A 63 -19.53 -5.65 -9.82
C HIS A 63 -19.90 -5.55 -8.34
N GLN A 64 -20.72 -6.48 -7.82
CA GLN A 64 -21.16 -6.44 -6.42
C GLN A 64 -20.02 -6.91 -5.52
N LEU A 65 -19.38 -8.02 -5.87
CA LEU A 65 -18.27 -8.55 -5.08
C LEU A 65 -17.04 -7.63 -5.12
N ARG A 66 -16.80 -6.96 -6.26
CA ARG A 66 -15.77 -5.91 -6.36
C ARG A 66 -16.04 -4.78 -5.39
N ARG A 67 -17.30 -4.33 -5.33
CA ARG A 67 -17.71 -3.24 -4.45
C ARG A 67 -17.39 -3.57 -2.99
N ASP A 68 -17.81 -4.76 -2.56
CA ASP A 68 -17.59 -5.24 -1.20
C ASP A 68 -16.10 -5.44 -0.90
N ALA A 69 -15.32 -5.96 -1.85
CA ALA A 69 -13.88 -6.12 -1.69
C ALA A 69 -13.16 -4.76 -1.54
N ILE A 70 -13.48 -3.79 -2.40
CA ILE A 70 -12.89 -2.44 -2.35
C ILE A 70 -13.29 -1.70 -1.07
N ALA A 71 -14.52 -1.88 -0.58
CA ALA A 71 -14.95 -1.28 0.68
C ALA A 71 -14.09 -1.72 1.89
N ASN A 72 -13.33 -2.81 1.79
CA ASN A 72 -12.45 -3.29 2.84
C ASN A 72 -10.96 -3.01 2.57
N ILE A 73 -10.59 -2.33 1.48
CA ILE A 73 -9.19 -2.14 1.08
C ILE A 73 -8.40 -1.33 2.12
N ASN A 74 -9.02 -0.31 2.71
CA ASN A 74 -8.42 0.51 3.77
C ASN A 74 -8.02 -0.38 4.96
N THR A 75 -8.93 -1.25 5.42
CA THR A 75 -8.66 -2.20 6.51
C THR A 75 -7.54 -3.18 6.17
N VAL A 76 -7.51 -3.72 4.94
CA VAL A 76 -6.45 -4.64 4.52
C VAL A 76 -5.07 -4.00 4.65
N PHE A 77 -4.89 -2.79 4.14
CA PHE A 77 -3.59 -2.10 4.18
C PHE A 77 -3.27 -1.54 5.57
N SER A 78 -4.26 -0.99 6.29
CA SER A 78 -4.05 -0.43 7.63
C SER A 78 -3.79 -1.49 8.69
N GLU A 79 -4.36 -2.69 8.58
CA GLU A 79 -4.17 -3.78 9.55
C GLU A 79 -3.02 -4.71 9.19
N SER A 80 -2.58 -4.75 7.92
CA SER A 80 -1.43 -5.56 7.51
C SER A 80 -0.17 -5.22 8.30
N LEU A 81 0.63 -6.22 8.67
CA LEU A 81 1.90 -6.00 9.40
C LEU A 81 2.85 -5.03 8.67
N LEU A 82 2.86 -5.13 7.34
CA LEU A 82 3.61 -4.29 6.41
C LEU A 82 2.99 -4.35 5.02
N THR A 83 3.38 -3.39 4.20
CA THR A 83 3.09 -3.37 2.77
C THR A 83 4.36 -3.51 1.95
N LEU A 84 4.36 -4.48 1.04
CA LEU A 84 5.45 -4.75 0.12
C LEU A 84 5.15 -4.08 -1.23
N ILE A 85 5.97 -3.10 -1.60
CA ILE A 85 5.92 -2.44 -2.91
C ILE A 85 6.67 -3.29 -3.93
N CYS A 86 5.98 -3.62 -5.03
CA CYS A 86 6.52 -4.37 -6.15
C CYS A 86 6.41 -3.54 -7.43
N ASP A 87 7.52 -2.95 -7.84
CA ASP A 87 7.67 -2.21 -9.09
C ASP A 87 8.89 -2.76 -9.86
N GLN A 88 8.77 -2.89 -11.18
CA GLN A 88 9.80 -3.45 -12.04
C GLN A 88 11.13 -2.73 -11.89
N ASP A 89 11.13 -1.39 -11.85
CA ASP A 89 12.35 -0.60 -11.83
C ASP A 89 13.08 -0.79 -10.49
N ILE A 90 12.35 -0.80 -9.39
CA ILE A 90 12.89 -1.04 -8.04
C ILE A 90 13.43 -2.48 -7.92
N MET A 91 12.73 -3.45 -8.49
CA MET A 91 13.16 -4.86 -8.50
C MET A 91 14.44 -5.10 -9.32
N THR A 92 14.91 -4.14 -10.11
CA THR A 92 16.20 -4.24 -10.80
C THR A 92 17.40 -3.81 -9.94
N ILE A 93 17.16 -3.07 -8.85
CA ILE A 93 18.21 -2.49 -8.02
C ILE A 93 18.80 -3.55 -7.08
N ASP A 94 20.12 -3.71 -7.14
CA ASP A 94 20.86 -4.64 -6.28
C ASP A 94 21.19 -3.98 -4.94
N VAL A 95 20.71 -4.61 -3.85
CA VAL A 95 20.89 -4.15 -2.47
C VAL A 95 21.83 -5.04 -1.67
N SER A 96 22.59 -5.91 -2.32
CA SER A 96 23.60 -6.75 -1.66
C SER A 96 24.68 -5.92 -0.94
N ASN A 97 24.91 -4.69 -1.40
CA ASN A 97 25.72 -3.68 -0.73
C ASN A 97 24.96 -2.35 -0.69
N LEU A 98 24.29 -2.06 0.42
CA LEU A 98 23.37 -0.92 0.55
C LEU A 98 24.12 0.39 0.90
N THR A 99 24.92 0.90 -0.03
CA THR A 99 25.59 2.21 0.13
C THR A 99 24.60 3.37 0.12
N ILE A 100 25.04 4.58 0.45
CA ILE A 100 24.17 5.76 0.43
C ILE A 100 23.72 6.08 -1.00
N GLU A 101 24.60 5.92 -1.97
CA GLU A 101 24.30 6.15 -3.40
C GLU A 101 23.24 5.15 -3.92
N VAL A 102 23.29 3.89 -3.45
CA VAL A 102 22.24 2.90 -3.77
C VAL A 102 20.92 3.31 -3.13
N GLN A 103 20.94 3.76 -1.87
CA GLN A 103 19.74 4.23 -1.16
C GLN A 103 19.11 5.45 -1.85
N GLU A 104 19.92 6.41 -2.28
CA GLU A 104 19.51 7.55 -3.10
C GLU A 104 18.91 7.11 -4.44
N SER A 105 19.52 6.12 -5.11
CA SER A 105 18.99 5.59 -6.36
C SER A 105 17.61 4.95 -6.18
N ILE A 106 17.39 4.22 -5.08
CA ILE A 106 16.09 3.64 -4.73
C ILE A 106 15.05 4.73 -4.54
N LEU A 107 15.38 5.77 -3.78
CA LEU A 107 14.50 6.92 -3.58
C LEU A 107 14.21 7.64 -4.91
N ALA A 108 15.22 7.92 -5.71
CA ALA A 108 15.05 8.56 -7.01
C ALA A 108 14.13 7.74 -7.94
N THR A 109 14.36 6.42 -8.02
CA THR A 109 13.52 5.50 -8.81
C THR A 109 12.09 5.47 -8.29
N LEU A 110 11.89 5.34 -6.97
CA LEU A 110 10.55 5.29 -6.39
C LEU A 110 9.74 6.57 -6.68
N MET A 111 10.38 7.75 -6.77
CA MET A 111 9.67 8.99 -7.13
C MET A 111 9.08 8.97 -8.54
N VAL A 112 9.70 8.27 -9.49
CA VAL A 112 9.34 8.35 -10.92
C VAL A 112 8.80 7.05 -11.50
N CYS A 113 8.88 5.94 -10.77
CA CYS A 113 8.40 4.63 -11.22
C CYS A 113 6.88 4.59 -11.42
N ASP A 114 6.42 3.62 -12.22
CA ASP A 114 5.00 3.41 -12.52
C ASP A 114 4.14 3.29 -11.26
N TRP A 115 4.68 2.65 -10.21
CA TRP A 115 4.00 2.53 -8.95
C TRP A 115 3.66 3.90 -8.35
N ASN A 116 4.56 4.87 -8.34
CA ASN A 116 4.27 6.19 -7.78
C ASN A 116 3.42 7.08 -8.70
N MET A 117 3.06 6.64 -9.92
CA MET A 117 2.24 7.44 -10.84
C MET A 117 0.76 7.04 -10.87
N ARG A 118 0.36 6.05 -10.07
CA ARG A 118 -1.01 5.50 -10.08
C ARG A 118 -1.84 5.95 -8.89
N ALA A 119 -3.15 6.01 -9.11
CA ALA A 119 -4.10 6.45 -8.12
C ALA A 119 -4.33 5.36 -7.04
N TRP A 120 -4.42 4.10 -7.45
CA TRP A 120 -4.60 2.98 -6.52
C TRP A 120 -3.40 2.81 -5.58
N THR A 121 -2.19 2.80 -6.11
CA THR A 121 -0.95 2.68 -5.31
C THR A 121 -0.74 3.87 -4.36
N LEU A 122 -1.23 5.07 -4.69
CA LEU A 122 -1.27 6.20 -3.75
C LEU A 122 -2.10 5.86 -2.51
N LEU A 123 -3.32 5.34 -2.70
CA LEU A 123 -4.17 4.91 -1.58
C LEU A 123 -3.47 3.84 -0.75
N GLU A 124 -2.88 2.85 -1.41
CA GLU A 124 -2.16 1.76 -0.77
C GLU A 124 -0.98 2.31 0.07
N ALA A 125 -0.23 3.27 -0.45
CA ALA A 125 0.84 3.97 0.27
C ALA A 125 0.31 4.68 1.52
N MET A 126 -0.74 5.50 1.35
CA MET A 126 -1.35 6.31 2.40
C MET A 126 -1.91 5.47 3.54
N ARG A 127 -2.48 4.29 3.23
CA ARG A 127 -3.01 3.37 4.25
C ARG A 127 -1.95 2.49 4.89
N SER A 128 -0.77 2.40 4.28
CA SER A 128 0.32 1.53 4.71
C SER A 128 1.50 2.26 5.37
N ARG A 129 1.37 3.56 5.62
CA ARG A 129 2.49 4.43 6.02
C ARG A 129 3.29 3.95 7.23
N LYS A 130 2.71 3.10 8.08
CA LYS A 130 3.38 2.52 9.26
C LYS A 130 4.59 1.63 8.96
N ASN A 131 4.58 0.89 7.85
CA ASN A 131 5.66 -0.05 7.52
C ASN A 131 5.64 -0.42 6.03
N ILE A 132 6.44 0.30 5.25
CA ILE A 132 6.60 0.10 3.81
C ILE A 132 7.94 -0.57 3.55
N GLN A 133 7.89 -1.72 2.87
CA GLN A 133 9.04 -2.48 2.40
C GLN A 133 9.08 -2.43 0.88
N LEU A 134 10.27 -2.25 0.31
CA LEU A 134 10.48 -2.27 -1.15
C LEU A 134 11.05 -3.62 -1.56
N LEU A 135 10.48 -4.26 -2.58
CA LEU A 135 11.04 -5.47 -3.17
C LEU A 135 12.12 -5.11 -4.19
N CYS A 136 13.36 -5.43 -3.88
CA CYS A 136 14.52 -5.20 -4.72
C CYS A 136 14.95 -6.50 -5.44
N LYS A 137 16.07 -6.42 -6.18
CA LYS A 137 16.63 -7.55 -6.92
C LYS A 137 16.85 -8.76 -6.01
N ASN A 138 16.69 -9.96 -6.58
CA ASN A 138 16.89 -11.24 -5.89
C ASN A 138 16.02 -11.43 -4.62
N ASP A 139 14.82 -10.85 -4.63
CA ASP A 139 13.85 -10.94 -3.52
C ASP A 139 14.40 -10.44 -2.18
N GLN A 140 15.36 -9.50 -2.25
CA GLN A 140 15.80 -8.74 -1.09
C GLN A 140 14.80 -7.62 -0.83
N THR A 141 14.65 -7.26 0.42
CA THR A 141 13.71 -6.22 0.85
C THR A 141 14.41 -5.18 1.68
N VAL A 142 14.03 -3.93 1.48
CA VAL A 142 14.58 -2.79 2.22
C VAL A 142 13.45 -1.93 2.79
N SER A 143 13.64 -1.42 4.00
CA SER A 143 12.69 -0.54 4.66
C SER A 143 12.78 0.87 4.07
N LEU A 144 11.66 1.39 3.55
CA LEU A 144 11.61 2.75 3.02
C LEU A 144 11.96 3.78 4.11
N MET A 145 11.53 3.54 5.35
CA MET A 145 11.82 4.41 6.49
C MET A 145 13.31 4.46 6.82
N GLU A 146 14.00 3.32 6.79
CA GLU A 146 15.45 3.27 7.06
C GLU A 146 16.25 3.95 5.96
N ILE A 147 15.88 3.72 4.69
CA ILE A 147 16.49 4.38 3.53
C ILE A 147 16.32 5.89 3.64
N LEU A 148 15.09 6.36 3.87
CA LEU A 148 14.80 7.78 3.99
C LEU A 148 15.58 8.42 5.14
N ARG A 149 15.63 7.76 6.32
CA ARG A 149 16.40 8.23 7.47
C ARG A 149 17.88 8.38 7.13
N ASN A 150 18.47 7.39 6.47
CA ASN A 150 19.89 7.41 6.10
C ASN A 150 20.20 8.51 5.08
N VAL A 151 19.38 8.67 4.05
CA VAL A 151 19.56 9.71 3.02
C VAL A 151 19.38 11.10 3.64
N CYS A 152 18.39 11.31 4.51
CA CYS A 152 18.23 12.58 5.23
C CYS A 152 19.43 12.93 6.12
N LEU A 153 20.12 11.94 6.71
CA LEU A 153 21.25 12.17 7.60
C LEU A 153 22.60 12.29 6.87
N ARG A 154 22.76 11.61 5.74
CA ARG A 154 24.08 11.37 5.13
C ARG A 154 24.13 11.51 3.61
N GLY A 155 22.97 11.56 2.94
CA GLY A 155 22.87 11.61 1.49
C GLY A 155 22.68 13.03 0.95
N ASP A 156 22.31 13.09 -0.32
CA ASP A 156 22.04 14.33 -1.05
C ASP A 156 20.79 15.01 -0.51
N ILE A 157 20.98 16.26 -0.05
CA ILE A 157 19.92 17.09 0.52
C ILE A 157 18.77 17.35 -0.47
N SER A 158 19.05 17.35 -1.78
CA SER A 158 18.05 17.56 -2.82
C SER A 158 17.06 16.40 -2.86
N ILE A 159 17.55 15.17 -2.76
CA ILE A 159 16.71 13.97 -2.71
C ILE A 159 15.91 13.94 -1.41
N ALA A 160 16.57 14.24 -0.29
CA ALA A 160 15.92 14.31 1.02
C ALA A 160 14.78 15.35 1.03
N ILE A 161 15.02 16.57 0.55
CA ILE A 161 14.01 17.64 0.46
C ILE A 161 12.84 17.22 -0.43
N HIS A 162 13.09 16.62 -1.60
CA HIS A 162 12.01 16.17 -2.47
C HIS A 162 11.12 15.14 -1.78
N TYR A 163 11.70 14.19 -1.04
CA TYR A 163 10.92 13.22 -0.27
C TYR A 163 10.14 13.84 0.89
N LEU A 164 10.73 14.81 1.59
CA LEU A 164 10.03 15.55 2.65
C LEU A 164 8.84 16.35 2.12
N THR A 165 8.86 16.74 0.84
CA THR A 165 7.70 17.37 0.18
C THR A 165 6.70 16.36 -0.41
N ALA A 166 7.07 15.10 -0.56
CA ALA A 166 6.22 14.03 -1.07
C ALA A 166 5.46 13.35 0.08
N GLN A 167 4.49 14.06 0.67
CA GLN A 167 3.76 13.66 1.88
C GLN A 167 3.16 12.24 1.81
N HIS A 168 2.79 11.76 0.63
CA HIS A 168 2.23 10.43 0.44
C HIS A 168 3.25 9.28 0.48
N LEU A 169 4.54 9.59 0.43
CA LEU A 169 5.65 8.65 0.59
C LEU A 169 6.31 8.73 1.97
N LEU A 170 5.86 9.65 2.83
CA LEU A 170 6.39 9.78 4.18
C LEU A 170 5.83 8.66 5.07
N PRO A 171 6.68 7.79 5.64
CA PRO A 171 6.22 6.80 6.60
C PRO A 171 5.69 7.48 7.86
N THR A 172 4.58 6.97 8.40
CA THR A 172 4.07 7.41 9.70
C THR A 172 4.73 6.60 10.80
N PHE A 173 5.09 7.26 11.88
CA PHE A 173 5.71 6.59 13.02
C PHE A 173 4.62 5.97 13.89
N HIS A 174 4.50 4.64 13.89
CA HIS A 174 3.64 3.95 14.84
C HIS A 174 4.48 3.44 16.03
N PRO A 175 4.24 3.89 17.27
CA PRO A 175 5.08 3.59 18.42
C PRO A 175 5.06 2.13 18.90
N THR A 176 4.46 1.19 18.15
CA THR A 176 4.20 -0.17 18.65
C THR A 176 5.21 -1.24 18.24
N ASN A 177 6.23 -0.95 17.43
CA ASN A 177 7.30 -1.92 17.16
C ASN A 177 8.62 -1.40 17.70
N SER A 178 8.83 -1.62 18.99
CA SER A 178 10.13 -1.47 19.65
C SER A 178 11.11 -2.49 19.06
N VAL A 179 11.78 -2.14 17.98
CA VAL A 179 13.08 -2.72 17.67
C VAL A 179 14.10 -1.89 18.44
N THR A 180 14.52 -2.40 19.59
CA THR A 180 15.53 -1.83 20.46
C THR A 180 16.89 -1.86 19.78
N PHE A 181 17.31 -0.73 19.20
CA PHE A 181 18.72 -0.44 18.98
C PHE A 181 19.13 0.76 19.85
N GLY A 182 20.27 0.61 20.52
CA GLY A 182 20.74 1.50 21.59
C GLY A 182 20.85 2.98 21.19
N SER A 183 20.75 3.84 22.19
CA SER A 183 20.77 5.32 22.15
C SER A 183 19.57 6.06 21.52
N ASP A 184 18.72 5.39 20.73
CA ASP A 184 17.57 6.00 20.04
C ASP A 184 16.32 6.29 20.93
N LEU A 185 16.37 5.95 22.22
CA LEU A 185 15.23 6.07 23.13
C LEU A 185 14.71 7.50 23.33
N VAL A 186 15.56 8.53 23.16
CA VAL A 186 15.14 9.93 23.33
C VAL A 186 14.38 10.45 22.10
N TYR A 187 14.79 10.05 20.89
CA TYR A 187 14.13 10.42 19.64
C TYR A 187 12.77 9.74 19.50
N ILE A 188 12.72 8.43 19.77
CA ILE A 188 11.47 7.64 19.77
C ILE A 188 10.48 8.23 20.77
N ARG A 189 10.92 8.66 21.96
CA ARG A 189 10.03 9.22 23.00
C ARG A 189 9.48 10.61 22.63
N ARG A 190 10.19 11.39 21.81
CA ARG A 190 9.73 12.69 21.32
C ARG A 190 8.72 12.54 20.19
N ILE A 191 9.00 11.68 19.21
CA ILE A 191 8.06 11.37 18.11
C ILE A 191 6.83 10.63 18.64
N SER A 192 6.98 9.71 19.59
CA SER A 192 5.82 9.03 20.20
C SER A 192 4.92 10.01 20.97
N ARG A 193 5.47 11.14 21.43
CA ARG A 193 4.70 12.20 22.10
C ARG A 193 3.99 13.09 21.07
N GLU A 194 4.66 13.45 19.98
CA GLU A 194 4.07 14.17 18.84
C GLU A 194 3.02 13.32 18.10
N ALA A 195 3.24 12.01 17.92
CA ALA A 195 2.29 11.06 17.35
C ALA A 195 1.10 10.76 18.29
N ALA A 196 1.28 10.88 19.61
CA ALA A 196 0.18 10.83 20.58
C ALA A 196 -0.63 12.14 20.61
N GLU A 197 -0.07 13.23 20.10
CA GLU A 197 -0.73 14.54 19.93
C GLU A 197 -1.29 14.73 18.50
N SER A 198 -0.92 13.86 17.55
CA SER A 198 -1.38 13.89 16.16
C SER A 198 -2.81 13.36 16.05
N ASP A 199 -3.58 13.91 15.10
CA ASP A 199 -4.95 13.45 14.82
C ASP A 199 -4.93 11.97 14.39
N PRO A 200 -5.73 11.07 15.01
CA PRO A 200 -5.86 9.68 14.58
C PRO A 200 -6.11 9.53 13.07
N GLU A 201 -6.85 10.46 12.45
CA GLU A 201 -7.11 10.46 11.01
C GLU A 201 -5.82 10.66 10.20
N GLU A 202 -4.94 11.55 10.64
CA GLU A 202 -3.64 11.81 10.04
C GLU A 202 -2.73 10.58 10.20
N LEU A 203 -2.70 9.95 11.38
CA LEU A 203 -1.91 8.72 11.60
C LEU A 203 -2.34 7.58 10.66
N MET A 204 -3.64 7.53 10.33
CA MET A 204 -4.23 6.54 9.41
C MET A 204 -4.06 6.90 7.93
N GLY A 205 -3.51 8.07 7.59
CA GLY A 205 -3.37 8.51 6.20
C GLY A 205 -4.63 9.07 5.57
N MET A 206 -5.58 9.53 6.38
CA MET A 206 -6.73 10.26 5.85
C MET A 206 -6.34 11.69 5.48
N VAL A 207 -6.96 12.20 4.43
CA VAL A 207 -6.72 13.55 3.91
C VAL A 207 -8.03 14.23 3.57
N SER A 208 -8.04 15.56 3.56
CA SER A 208 -9.21 16.32 3.13
C SER A 208 -9.58 16.03 1.66
N ALA A 209 -10.83 16.28 1.28
CA ALA A 209 -11.28 16.10 -0.11
C ALA A 209 -10.48 16.96 -1.11
N GLN A 210 -10.06 18.16 -0.69
CA GLN A 210 -9.22 19.05 -1.49
C GLN A 210 -7.82 18.47 -1.69
N GLU A 211 -7.22 17.94 -0.62
CA GLU A 211 -5.90 17.33 -0.67
C GLU A 211 -5.91 16.02 -1.46
N ALA A 212 -6.91 15.17 -1.27
CA ALA A 212 -7.11 13.97 -2.10
C ALA A 212 -7.20 14.33 -3.59
N ALA A 213 -7.98 15.36 -3.94
CA ALA A 213 -8.08 15.82 -5.33
C ALA A 213 -6.74 16.33 -5.87
N PHE A 214 -5.95 17.04 -5.05
CA PHE A 214 -4.62 17.51 -5.44
C PHE A 214 -3.64 16.34 -5.69
N LEU A 215 -3.59 15.38 -4.76
CA LEU A 215 -2.72 14.20 -4.86
C LEU A 215 -3.09 13.30 -6.05
N LEU A 216 -4.37 13.23 -6.40
CA LEU A 216 -4.87 12.41 -7.51
C LEU A 216 -4.79 13.08 -8.89
N ARG A 217 -4.62 14.41 -8.96
CA ARG A 217 -4.74 15.21 -10.19
C ARG A 217 -3.93 14.68 -11.38
N TYR A 218 -2.75 14.13 -11.14
CA TYR A 218 -1.84 13.65 -12.19
C TYR A 218 -1.64 12.13 -12.15
N ARG A 219 -2.49 11.41 -11.41
CA ARG A 219 -2.36 9.97 -11.22
C ARG A 219 -3.39 9.22 -12.04
N HIS A 220 -2.94 8.18 -12.71
CA HIS A 220 -3.81 7.36 -13.55
C HIS A 220 -4.61 6.35 -12.71
N ALA A 221 -5.92 6.31 -12.89
CA ALA A 221 -6.81 5.26 -12.40
C ALA A 221 -7.07 4.23 -13.50
N SER A 222 -7.14 2.94 -13.16
CA SER A 222 -7.22 1.86 -14.16
C SER A 222 -8.58 1.71 -14.82
N ARG A 223 -9.65 2.24 -14.21
CA ARG A 223 -11.02 2.24 -14.74
C ARG A 223 -11.62 3.63 -14.58
N GLU A 224 -12.51 3.99 -15.49
CA GLU A 224 -13.30 5.22 -15.38
C GLU A 224 -14.13 5.21 -14.07
N GLY A 225 -14.11 6.31 -13.33
CA GLY A 225 -14.81 6.46 -12.06
C GLY A 225 -14.06 5.94 -10.84
N ASP A 226 -12.95 5.20 -11.01
CA ASP A 226 -12.13 4.75 -9.87
C ASP A 226 -11.51 5.95 -9.13
N GLU A 227 -11.19 7.05 -9.82
CA GLU A 227 -10.65 8.27 -9.21
C GLU A 227 -11.58 8.87 -8.13
N VAL A 228 -12.89 8.76 -8.30
CA VAL A 228 -13.89 9.21 -7.32
C VAL A 228 -13.90 8.26 -6.12
N ILE A 229 -13.88 6.95 -6.38
CA ILE A 229 -13.86 5.92 -5.32
C ILE A 229 -12.59 6.05 -4.48
N ILE A 230 -11.44 6.23 -5.13
CA ILE A 230 -10.14 6.37 -4.47
C ILE A 230 -10.12 7.64 -3.63
N ARG A 231 -10.64 8.76 -4.14
CA ARG A 231 -10.77 10.00 -3.37
C ARG A 231 -11.60 9.77 -2.11
N ASP A 232 -12.75 9.11 -2.21
CA ASP A 232 -13.61 8.85 -1.06
C ASP A 232 -12.92 7.94 -0.03
N LEU A 233 -12.17 6.93 -0.49
CA LEU A 233 -11.34 6.07 0.36
C LEU A 233 -10.13 6.78 0.99
N LEU A 234 -9.62 7.84 0.38
CA LEU A 234 -8.58 8.70 0.96
C LEU A 234 -9.14 9.60 2.06
N CYS A 235 -10.40 10.01 1.94
CA CYS A 235 -11.05 10.89 2.91
C CYS A 235 -11.71 10.16 4.08
N ALA A 236 -12.16 8.92 3.88
CA ALA A 236 -12.90 8.17 4.89
C ALA A 236 -12.56 6.68 4.86
N GLU A 237 -12.89 5.96 5.95
CA GLU A 237 -12.72 4.50 6.00
C GLU A 237 -13.65 3.75 5.04
N ALA A 238 -14.80 4.33 4.68
CA ALA A 238 -15.84 3.69 3.89
C ALA A 238 -16.24 4.52 2.67
N ILE A 239 -16.65 3.83 1.60
CA ILE A 239 -17.07 4.43 0.33
C ILE A 239 -18.52 4.88 0.43
N CYS A 240 -18.80 6.14 0.07
CA CYS A 240 -20.18 6.59 -0.15
C CYS A 240 -20.57 6.44 -1.63
N TYR A 241 -21.43 5.46 -1.94
CA TYR A 241 -21.92 5.24 -3.30
C TYR A 241 -23.05 6.21 -3.74
N THR A 242 -23.40 7.19 -2.90
CA THR A 242 -24.42 8.19 -3.19
C THR A 242 -23.77 9.57 -3.26
N SER A 243 -23.99 10.28 -4.37
CA SER A 243 -23.60 11.68 -4.57
C SER A 243 -24.25 12.57 -3.49
N GLY A 244 -23.51 12.88 -2.43
CA GLY A 244 -23.99 13.76 -1.35
C GLY A 244 -23.29 13.64 0.01
N CYS A 245 -22.56 12.56 0.31
CA CYS A 245 -22.03 12.37 1.68
C CYS A 245 -20.91 13.32 2.09
N CYS A 246 -20.10 13.82 1.16
CA CYS A 246 -18.97 14.70 1.51
C CYS A 246 -19.41 16.14 1.89
N ALA A 247 -20.71 16.44 1.86
CA ALA A 247 -21.26 17.73 2.28
C ALA A 247 -22.07 17.54 3.58
N GLY A 248 -21.41 17.42 4.72
CA GLY A 248 -22.12 17.43 5.99
C GLY A 248 -21.32 16.93 7.18
N ASN A 249 -20.53 17.82 7.76
CA ASN A 249 -20.08 17.67 9.14
C ASN A 249 -21.31 17.87 10.05
N GLN A 250 -22.13 16.83 10.24
CA GLN A 250 -23.17 16.79 11.27
C GLN A 250 -23.08 15.48 12.03
N ARG A 251 -22.78 15.62 13.33
CA ARG A 251 -22.92 14.58 14.36
C ARG A 251 -24.26 13.86 14.18
N LEU A 252 -24.21 12.57 13.86
CA LEU A 252 -25.30 11.66 14.14
C LEU A 252 -24.90 10.83 15.34
N GLU A 253 -25.33 11.30 16.50
CA GLU A 253 -25.45 10.49 17.71
C GLU A 253 -26.43 9.33 17.46
N GLY A 254 -26.07 8.14 17.94
CA GLY A 254 -27.05 7.09 18.22
C GLY A 254 -27.36 6.13 17.08
N SER A 255 -26.46 5.18 16.81
CA SER A 255 -26.84 3.88 16.27
C SER A 255 -25.83 2.83 16.74
N ARG A 256 -26.29 1.92 17.61
CA ARG A 256 -25.49 0.79 18.10
C ARG A 256 -25.06 -0.07 16.90
N PRO A 257 -23.79 -0.51 16.80
CA PRO A 257 -23.41 -1.46 15.77
C PRO A 257 -24.07 -2.81 16.08
N GLY A 258 -25.06 -3.17 15.27
CA GLY A 258 -25.56 -4.53 15.18
C GLY A 258 -24.41 -5.46 14.78
N SER A 259 -24.31 -6.60 15.46
CA SER A 259 -23.35 -7.65 15.21
C SER A 259 -23.41 -8.10 13.74
N CYS A 260 -22.44 -7.66 12.94
CA CYS A 260 -22.27 -8.13 11.57
C CYS A 260 -21.18 -9.21 11.55
N SER A 261 -21.58 -10.34 10.99
CA SER A 261 -20.87 -11.61 10.79
C SER A 261 -19.38 -11.51 10.42
N ARG A 262 -18.61 -12.54 10.79
CA ARG A 262 -17.18 -12.75 10.46
C ARG A 262 -16.87 -12.33 9.01
N ARG A 263 -16.22 -11.19 8.83
CA ARG A 263 -15.73 -10.72 7.51
C ARG A 263 -14.59 -11.61 7.07
N SER A 264 -14.81 -12.40 6.03
CA SER A 264 -13.80 -13.30 5.47
C SER A 264 -12.94 -12.50 4.49
N PHE A 265 -11.71 -12.20 4.87
CA PHE A 265 -10.72 -11.67 3.94
C PHE A 265 -10.07 -12.84 3.18
N PHE A 266 -9.95 -12.72 1.86
CA PHE A 266 -9.19 -13.68 1.06
C PHE A 266 -7.70 -13.36 1.18
N PHE A 267 -7.00 -14.12 2.01
CA PHE A 267 -5.55 -14.10 2.10
C PHE A 267 -5.00 -15.40 1.51
N PHE A 268 -3.85 -15.30 0.83
CA PHE A 268 -3.06 -16.48 0.47
C PHE A 268 -2.36 -16.99 1.73
N THR A 269 -2.74 -18.18 2.16
CA THR A 269 -2.21 -18.83 3.36
C THR A 269 -1.12 -19.84 3.01
N GLN A 270 -0.39 -20.26 4.05
CA GLN A 270 0.85 -21.01 3.99
C GLN A 270 0.77 -22.50 3.56
N THR A 271 -0.25 -23.01 2.86
CA THR A 271 -0.24 -24.44 2.46
C THR A 271 0.87 -24.73 1.44
#